data_AF-A0A9P5TPX9-F1
#
_entry.id   AF-A0A9P5TPX9-F1
#
_cell.length_a   1.000
_cell.length_b   1.000
_cell.length_c   1.000
_cell.angle_alpha   90.00
_cell.angle_beta   90.00
_cell.angle_gamma   90.00
#
_symmetry.space_group_name_H-M   'P 1'
#
loop_
_entity.id
_entity.type
_entity.pdbx_description
1 polymer ?
#
loop_
_entity_poly.entity_id
_entity_poly.type
_entity_poly.pdbx_seq_one_letter_code
_entity_poly.pdbx_strand_id
1 'polypeptide(L)'
;MYKEYRQPRKIEYFESPQEILAAIFDAISEHQRVWKCSGTIHGNINPDTLFIGSSSPNTRERGFIKPPTPYDQANPMFQSVNALSRTVLHRSNALPLDYLDDLESFYYVIAWLALAYIGPGRRLSRQDFPDVLKHWASDPYSRKAVLKKQEILLGDGFGCNNLNVCVFLCGRTTERFLRKLHGILRARYREKLYFGRAMTWEEMSKASEVAYGEFLWEIQSMIGILDDMERSKRSHAMIVSHGGLFPDDLKILKKRYETMGYKFDEEPDW
;
A
#
# COMPACT_ATOMS: atom_id res chain seq x y z
N MET A 1 -23.78 11.41 -17.85
CA MET A 1 -22.76 10.57 -18.52
C MET A 1 -22.61 9.30 -17.69
N TYR A 2 -23.15 8.17 -18.15
CA TYR A 2 -22.99 6.90 -17.44
C TYR A 2 -21.51 6.50 -17.55
N LYS A 3 -20.82 6.35 -16.41
CA LYS A 3 -19.48 5.73 -16.43
C LYS A 3 -19.69 4.30 -16.90
N GLU A 4 -19.11 3.96 -18.04
CA GLU A 4 -19.08 2.62 -18.58
C GLU A 4 -18.59 1.65 -17.49
N TYR A 5 -19.36 0.60 -17.23
CA TYR A 5 -19.00 -0.41 -16.24
C TYR A 5 -17.73 -1.11 -16.71
N ARG A 6 -16.61 -0.84 -16.05
CA ARG A 6 -15.36 -1.57 -16.26
C ARG A 6 -15.38 -2.83 -15.42
N GLN A 7 -15.07 -3.97 -16.03
CA GLN A 7 -14.91 -5.21 -15.29
C GLN A 7 -13.81 -5.07 -14.23
N PRO A 8 -13.98 -5.68 -13.04
CA PRO A 8 -12.94 -5.72 -12.02
C PRO A 8 -11.64 -6.32 -12.54
N ARG A 9 -10.53 -5.75 -12.10
CA ARG A 9 -9.19 -6.17 -12.49
C ARG A 9 -8.27 -6.21 -11.28
N LYS A 10 -7.27 -7.07 -11.29
CA LYS A 10 -6.29 -7.15 -10.20
C LYS A 10 -5.61 -5.81 -9.97
N ILE A 11 -5.24 -5.54 -8.71
CA ILE A 11 -4.59 -4.30 -8.29
C ILE A 11 -3.30 -4.01 -9.09
N GLU A 12 -2.59 -5.03 -9.57
CA GLU A 12 -1.36 -4.88 -10.37
C GLU A 12 -1.58 -4.23 -11.74
N TYR A 13 -2.82 -4.20 -12.24
CA TYR A 13 -3.14 -3.57 -13.52
C TYR A 13 -3.39 -2.07 -13.43
N PHE A 14 -3.18 -1.44 -12.26
CA PHE A 14 -3.41 -0.01 -12.03
C PHE A 14 -2.94 0.92 -13.16
N GLU A 15 -3.66 2.02 -13.34
CA GLU A 15 -3.36 3.11 -14.27
C GLU A 15 -2.75 4.32 -13.55
N SER A 16 -3.00 4.49 -12.26
CA SER A 16 -2.47 5.61 -11.47
C SER A 16 -2.23 5.28 -9.98
N PRO A 17 -1.37 6.03 -9.29
CA PRO A 17 -1.21 5.95 -7.83
C PRO A 17 -2.51 6.11 -7.06
N GLN A 18 -3.35 7.07 -7.48
CA GLN A 18 -4.63 7.37 -6.86
C GLN A 18 -5.58 6.17 -6.95
N GLU A 19 -5.58 5.47 -8.08
CA GLU A 19 -6.42 4.29 -8.28
C GLU A 19 -6.00 3.15 -7.34
N ILE A 20 -4.70 2.92 -7.15
CA ILE A 20 -4.19 1.93 -6.19
C ILE A 20 -4.70 2.26 -4.78
N LEU A 21 -4.44 3.49 -4.32
CA LEU A 21 -4.75 3.89 -2.95
C LEU A 21 -6.25 3.95 -2.69
N ALA A 22 -7.02 4.39 -3.68
CA ALA A 22 -8.48 4.38 -3.64
C ALA A 22 -9.03 2.95 -3.52
N ALA A 23 -8.52 2.01 -4.32
CA ALA A 23 -8.94 0.63 -4.28
C ALA A 23 -8.61 -0.03 -2.93
N ILE A 24 -7.41 0.23 -2.40
CA ILE A 24 -6.97 -0.27 -1.09
C ILE A 24 -7.77 0.37 0.05
N PHE A 25 -8.07 1.67 -0.02
CA PHE A 25 -8.92 2.36 0.95
C PHE A 25 -10.30 1.72 1.06
N ASP A 26 -10.97 1.52 -0.08
CA ASP A 26 -12.31 0.94 -0.12
C ASP A 26 -12.27 -0.54 0.36
N ALA A 27 -11.24 -1.30 -0.03
CA ALA A 27 -11.03 -2.67 0.43
C ALA A 27 -10.79 -2.78 1.95
N ILE A 28 -10.00 -1.88 2.55
CA ILE A 28 -9.77 -1.84 4.00
C ILE A 28 -11.06 -1.44 4.73
N SER A 29 -11.80 -0.47 4.19
CA SER A 29 -13.06 0.00 4.78
C SER A 29 -14.11 -1.11 4.84
N GLU A 30 -14.24 -1.88 3.75
CA GLU A 30 -15.14 -3.03 3.71
C GLU A 30 -14.65 -4.17 4.63
N HIS A 31 -13.34 -4.44 4.64
CA HIS A 31 -12.75 -5.42 5.57
C HIS A 31 -12.98 -5.05 7.03
N GLN A 32 -12.85 -3.77 7.40
CA GLN A 32 -13.19 -3.28 8.74
C GLN A 32 -14.66 -3.58 9.09
N ARG A 33 -15.58 -3.36 8.15
CA ARG A 33 -17.00 -3.63 8.37
C ARG A 33 -17.25 -5.12 8.62
N VAL A 34 -16.66 -5.99 7.79
CA VAL A 34 -16.75 -7.45 7.97
C VAL A 34 -16.16 -7.88 9.30
N TRP A 35 -14.96 -7.41 9.64
CA TRP A 35 -14.30 -7.70 10.91
C TRP A 35 -15.16 -7.27 12.11
N LYS A 36 -15.72 -6.04 12.11
CA LYS A 36 -16.59 -5.56 13.20
C LYS A 36 -17.86 -6.40 13.36
N CYS A 37 -18.42 -6.91 12.27
CA CYS A 37 -19.66 -7.68 12.30
C CYS A 37 -19.47 -9.13 12.78
N SER A 38 -18.38 -9.80 12.37
CA SER A 38 -18.24 -11.25 12.58
C SER A 38 -16.90 -11.69 13.18
N GLY A 39 -15.93 -10.79 13.33
CA GLY A 39 -14.56 -11.15 13.69
C GLY A 39 -13.87 -11.99 12.61
N THR A 40 -14.34 -11.91 11.36
CA THR A 40 -13.76 -12.67 10.25
C THR A 40 -12.50 -11.98 9.74
N ILE A 41 -11.36 -12.67 9.86
CA ILE A 41 -10.15 -12.34 9.11
C ILE A 41 -10.25 -12.85 7.67
N HIS A 42 -9.63 -12.14 6.74
CA HIS A 42 -9.47 -12.60 5.36
C HIS A 42 -8.32 -13.60 5.24
N GLY A 43 -7.17 -13.31 5.86
CA GLY A 43 -6.02 -14.23 5.96
C GLY A 43 -5.25 -14.50 4.67
N ASN A 44 -5.63 -13.86 3.55
CA ASN A 44 -4.94 -14.00 2.26
C ASN A 44 -4.98 -12.72 1.42
N ILE A 45 -4.67 -11.58 2.05
CA ILE A 45 -4.62 -10.29 1.36
C ILE A 45 -3.30 -10.20 0.59
N ASN A 46 -3.38 -10.12 -0.73
CA ASN A 46 -2.24 -10.06 -1.64
C ASN A 46 -2.66 -9.45 -3.00
N PRO A 47 -1.75 -9.20 -3.95
CA PRO A 47 -2.10 -8.61 -5.23
C PRO A 47 -3.04 -9.45 -6.13
N ASP A 48 -3.15 -10.76 -5.90
CA ASP A 48 -4.08 -11.64 -6.61
C ASP A 48 -5.49 -11.61 -6.04
N THR A 49 -5.65 -11.21 -4.78
CA THR A 49 -6.95 -11.11 -4.09
C THR A 49 -7.48 -9.68 -4.01
N LEU A 50 -6.64 -8.67 -4.27
CA LEU A 50 -7.06 -7.27 -4.32
C LEU A 50 -7.41 -6.82 -5.73
N PHE A 51 -8.57 -6.19 -5.87
CA PHE A 51 -9.12 -5.75 -7.15
C PHE A 51 -9.40 -4.25 -7.16
N ILE A 52 -9.22 -3.67 -8.33
CA ILE A 52 -9.68 -2.33 -8.72
C ILE A 52 -11.03 -2.49 -9.42
N GLY A 53 -11.94 -1.56 -9.14
CA GLY A 53 -13.31 -1.53 -9.60
C GLY A 53 -14.27 -1.97 -8.50
N SER A 54 -15.53 -2.16 -8.89
CA SER A 54 -16.58 -2.57 -7.97
C SER A 54 -16.90 -4.05 -8.09
N SER A 55 -17.20 -4.69 -6.96
CA SER A 55 -17.73 -6.06 -6.93
C SER A 55 -19.11 -6.21 -7.58
N SER A 56 -19.84 -5.10 -7.79
CA SER A 56 -21.17 -5.06 -8.39
C SER A 56 -21.41 -3.75 -9.14
N PRO A 57 -22.12 -3.75 -10.29
CA PRO A 57 -22.42 -2.52 -11.04
C PRO A 57 -23.08 -1.38 -10.25
N ASN A 58 -23.66 -1.70 -9.08
CA ASN A 58 -24.40 -0.76 -8.24
C ASN A 58 -23.56 -0.10 -7.13
N THR A 59 -22.32 -0.53 -6.87
CA THR A 59 -21.50 0.10 -5.83
C THR A 59 -20.58 1.16 -6.42
N ARG A 60 -20.25 2.18 -5.61
CA ARG A 60 -19.29 3.23 -5.97
C ARG A 60 -17.87 2.92 -5.51
N GLU A 61 -17.65 1.71 -5.01
CA GLU A 61 -16.34 1.25 -4.53
C GLU A 61 -15.38 1.15 -5.72
N ARG A 62 -14.15 1.56 -5.46
CA ARG A 62 -13.03 1.57 -6.41
C ARG A 62 -12.12 0.37 -6.17
N GLY A 63 -12.33 -0.40 -5.11
CA GLY A 63 -11.67 -1.68 -4.91
C GLY A 63 -12.31 -2.54 -3.83
N PHE A 64 -11.96 -3.82 -3.86
CA PHE A 64 -12.44 -4.83 -2.92
C PHE A 64 -11.43 -5.97 -2.80
N ILE A 65 -11.61 -6.81 -1.78
CA ILE A 65 -10.88 -8.07 -1.64
C ILE A 65 -11.79 -9.21 -2.08
N LYS A 66 -11.29 -10.05 -3.00
CA LYS A 66 -11.99 -11.27 -3.42
C LYS A 66 -12.05 -12.24 -2.25
N PRO A 67 -13.23 -12.77 -1.86
CA PRO A 67 -13.34 -13.77 -0.81
C PRO A 67 -12.45 -14.99 -1.06
N PRO A 68 -11.82 -15.53 -0.01
CA PRO A 68 -10.96 -16.69 -0.17
C PRO A 68 -11.76 -17.92 -0.62
N THR A 69 -11.21 -18.68 -1.55
CA THR A 69 -11.72 -19.98 -1.98
C THR A 69 -10.87 -21.12 -1.42
N PRO A 70 -11.38 -22.37 -1.33
CA PRO A 70 -10.59 -23.52 -0.88
C PRO A 70 -9.34 -23.80 -1.71
N TYR A 71 -9.26 -23.26 -2.93
CA TYR A 71 -8.14 -23.43 -3.85
C TYR A 71 -7.12 -22.28 -3.79
N ASP A 72 -7.43 -21.22 -3.04
CA ASP A 72 -6.53 -20.07 -2.94
C ASP A 72 -5.33 -20.46 -2.09
N GLN A 73 -4.15 -20.46 -2.71
CA GLN A 73 -2.91 -20.67 -1.99
C GLN A 73 -2.56 -19.41 -1.21
N ALA A 74 -2.16 -19.60 0.05
CA ALA A 74 -1.59 -18.53 0.83
C ALA A 74 -0.31 -18.01 0.15
N ASN A 75 -0.13 -16.70 0.14
CA ASN A 75 1.09 -16.09 -0.37
C ASN A 75 1.96 -15.57 0.80
N PRO A 76 3.02 -16.29 1.20
CA PRO A 76 3.81 -15.92 2.38
C PRO A 76 4.51 -14.56 2.24
N MET A 77 4.69 -14.07 1.00
CA MET A 77 5.22 -12.72 0.77
C MET A 77 4.38 -11.65 1.46
N PHE A 78 3.06 -11.86 1.54
CA PHE A 78 2.11 -10.89 2.06
C PHE A 78 1.50 -11.28 3.40
N GLN A 79 1.63 -12.54 3.84
CA GLN A 79 1.15 -12.95 5.18
C GLN A 79 1.87 -12.22 6.31
N SER A 80 1.16 -11.97 7.41
CA SER A 80 1.73 -11.34 8.61
C SER A 80 2.90 -12.14 9.22
N VAL A 81 3.77 -11.46 9.95
CA VAL A 81 4.87 -12.10 10.71
C VAL A 81 4.33 -13.11 11.71
N ASN A 82 3.17 -12.86 12.32
CA ASN A 82 2.55 -13.77 13.27
C ASN A 82 2.00 -15.04 12.58
N ALA A 83 1.38 -14.92 11.40
CA ALA A 83 0.99 -16.07 10.59
C ALA A 83 2.19 -16.92 10.16
N LEU A 84 3.25 -16.27 9.64
CA LEU A 84 4.47 -16.94 9.21
C LEU A 84 5.25 -17.57 10.38
N SER A 85 5.18 -16.96 11.57
CA SER A 85 5.76 -17.54 12.78
C SER A 85 5.14 -18.90 13.12
N ARG A 86 3.86 -19.12 12.79
CA ARG A 86 3.17 -20.41 12.97
C ARG A 86 3.53 -21.39 11.87
N THR A 87 3.40 -20.96 10.62
CA THR A 87 3.43 -21.86 9.46
C THR A 87 4.84 -22.20 9.01
N VAL A 88 5.78 -21.25 9.09
CA VAL A 88 7.16 -21.39 8.60
C VAL A 88 8.16 -21.59 9.75
N LEU A 89 8.01 -20.83 10.85
CA LEU A 89 8.94 -20.94 11.98
C LEU A 89 8.54 -21.98 13.02
N HIS A 90 7.33 -22.53 12.92
CA HIS A 90 6.77 -23.50 13.85
C HIS A 90 6.85 -23.07 15.32
N ARG A 91 6.67 -21.77 15.60
CA ARG A 91 6.65 -21.23 16.96
C ARG A 91 5.34 -21.61 17.66
N SER A 92 5.45 -22.31 18.79
CA SER A 92 4.31 -22.78 19.59
C SER A 92 3.58 -21.65 20.33
N ASN A 93 4.23 -20.51 20.53
CA ASN A 93 3.72 -19.36 21.29
C ASN A 93 3.17 -18.24 20.39
N ALA A 94 2.79 -18.55 19.15
CA ALA A 94 2.21 -17.54 18.27
C ALA A 94 0.83 -17.10 18.75
N LEU A 95 0.56 -15.80 18.63
CA LEU A 95 -0.70 -15.23 19.07
C LEU A 95 -1.82 -15.59 18.08
N PRO A 96 -3.08 -15.59 18.53
CA PRO A 96 -4.22 -15.70 17.61
C PRO A 96 -4.14 -14.65 16.50
N LEU A 97 -4.57 -15.04 15.30
CA LEU A 97 -4.68 -14.11 14.18
C LEU A 97 -5.88 -13.19 14.41
N ASP A 98 -5.74 -11.91 14.09
CA ASP A 98 -6.81 -10.91 14.20
C ASP A 98 -6.72 -9.89 13.05
N TYR A 99 -7.50 -8.81 13.13
CA TYR A 99 -7.51 -7.73 12.15
C TYR A 99 -6.12 -7.16 11.82
N LEU A 100 -5.18 -7.18 12.78
CA LEU A 100 -3.86 -6.58 12.61
C LEU A 100 -3.05 -7.38 11.57
N ASP A 101 -3.26 -8.70 11.51
CA ASP A 101 -2.60 -9.57 10.54
C ASP A 101 -3.00 -9.23 9.09
N ASP A 102 -4.27 -8.87 8.87
CA ASP A 102 -4.77 -8.41 7.58
C ASP A 102 -4.29 -6.99 7.25
N LEU A 103 -4.26 -6.06 8.22
CA LEU A 103 -3.68 -4.72 8.02
C LEU A 103 -2.17 -4.78 7.70
N GLU A 104 -1.43 -5.70 8.33
CA GLU A 104 -0.03 -5.96 8.02
C GLU A 104 0.12 -6.44 6.57
N SER A 105 -0.80 -7.31 6.12
CA SER A 105 -0.82 -7.80 4.74
C SER A 105 -1.11 -6.68 3.72
N PHE A 106 -2.06 -5.79 4.02
CA PHE A 106 -2.30 -4.57 3.22
C PHE A 106 -1.05 -3.69 3.12
N TYR A 107 -0.35 -3.47 4.24
CA TYR A 107 0.89 -2.71 4.25
C TYR A 107 1.96 -3.32 3.33
N TYR A 108 2.11 -4.64 3.34
CA TYR A 108 3.04 -5.32 2.43
C TYR A 108 2.64 -5.20 0.96
N VAL A 109 1.35 -5.19 0.63
CA VAL A 109 0.89 -4.92 -0.73
C VAL A 109 1.23 -3.49 -1.15
N ILE A 110 0.98 -2.49 -0.31
CA ILE A 110 1.31 -1.09 -0.60
C ILE A 110 2.83 -0.94 -0.81
N ALA A 111 3.65 -1.50 0.09
CA ALA A 111 5.11 -1.47 -0.01
C ALA A 111 5.61 -2.17 -1.29
N TRP A 112 5.01 -3.32 -1.63
CA TRP A 112 5.33 -4.04 -2.85
C TRP A 112 5.04 -3.22 -4.10
N LEU A 113 3.85 -2.63 -4.21
CA LEU A 113 3.50 -1.76 -5.34
C LEU A 113 4.43 -0.53 -5.42
N ALA A 114 4.83 0.03 -4.27
CA ALA A 114 5.75 1.17 -4.18
C ALA A 114 7.19 0.89 -4.62
N LEU A 115 7.65 -0.36 -4.44
CA LEU A 115 9.05 -0.73 -4.60
C LEU A 115 9.30 -1.66 -5.79
N ALA A 116 8.30 -2.40 -6.25
CA ALA A 116 8.43 -3.35 -7.35
C ALA A 116 7.97 -2.79 -8.71
N TYR A 117 7.28 -1.64 -8.74
CA TYR A 117 6.75 -1.05 -9.97
C TYR A 117 7.37 0.32 -10.25
N ILE A 118 7.67 0.58 -11.53
CA ILE A 118 8.11 1.89 -12.02
C ILE A 118 7.02 2.69 -12.73
N GLY A 119 5.85 2.10 -12.88
CA GLY A 119 4.68 2.69 -13.53
C GLY A 119 3.63 1.64 -13.88
N PRO A 120 2.51 2.05 -14.50
CA PRO A 120 1.43 1.16 -14.92
C PRO A 120 1.94 0.03 -15.81
N GLY A 121 1.65 -1.22 -15.42
CA GLY A 121 2.10 -2.42 -16.15
C GLY A 121 3.62 -2.61 -16.22
N ARG A 122 4.42 -1.76 -15.55
CA ARG A 122 5.88 -1.75 -15.61
C ARG A 122 6.46 -2.16 -14.28
N ARG A 123 6.65 -3.47 -14.10
CA ARG A 123 7.30 -4.07 -12.94
C ARG A 123 8.82 -4.14 -13.15
N LEU A 124 9.59 -3.84 -12.11
CA LEU A 124 11.03 -4.06 -12.08
C LEU A 124 11.34 -5.54 -12.27
N SER A 125 12.47 -5.81 -12.93
CA SER A 125 13.00 -7.17 -12.96
C SER A 125 13.48 -7.57 -11.56
N ARG A 126 13.50 -8.88 -11.25
CA ARG A 126 13.86 -9.35 -9.90
C ARG A 126 15.28 -8.95 -9.46
N GLN A 127 16.20 -8.80 -10.42
CA GLN A 127 17.59 -8.35 -10.18
C GLN A 127 17.67 -6.87 -9.79
N ASP A 128 16.67 -6.07 -10.17
CA ASP A 128 16.60 -4.63 -9.89
C ASP A 128 15.79 -4.32 -8.63
N PHE A 129 15.19 -5.33 -7.99
CA PHE A 129 14.52 -5.15 -6.72
C PHE A 129 15.49 -4.61 -5.67
N PRO A 130 15.02 -3.72 -4.77
CA PRO A 130 15.80 -3.36 -3.60
C PRO A 130 16.04 -4.62 -2.75
N ASP A 131 17.16 -4.67 -2.04
CA ASP A 131 17.58 -5.86 -1.28
C ASP A 131 16.52 -6.35 -0.30
N VAL A 132 15.74 -5.42 0.24
CA VAL A 132 14.60 -5.69 1.11
C VAL A 132 13.53 -6.57 0.43
N LEU A 133 13.26 -6.34 -0.85
CA LEU A 133 12.30 -7.11 -1.64
C LEU A 133 12.92 -8.37 -2.26
N LYS A 134 14.21 -8.34 -2.62
CA LYS A 134 14.89 -9.50 -3.24
C LYS A 134 14.74 -10.76 -2.39
N HIS A 135 15.05 -10.65 -1.10
CA HIS A 135 14.97 -11.78 -0.17
C HIS A 135 13.54 -12.32 0.00
N TRP A 136 12.56 -11.42 0.03
CA TRP A 136 11.15 -11.79 0.15
C TRP A 136 10.61 -12.44 -1.12
N ALA A 137 10.99 -11.95 -2.29
CA ALA A 137 10.46 -12.42 -3.57
C ALA A 137 11.16 -13.69 -4.07
N SER A 138 12.39 -13.96 -3.65
CA SER A 138 13.15 -15.14 -4.10
C SER A 138 12.73 -16.41 -3.37
N ASP A 139 12.56 -16.35 -2.05
CA ASP A 139 12.25 -17.50 -1.21
C ASP A 139 11.39 -17.09 0.01
N PRO A 140 10.08 -16.81 -0.23
CA PRO A 140 9.19 -16.31 0.81
C PRO A 140 8.90 -17.33 1.91
N TYR A 141 9.16 -18.62 1.67
CA TYR A 141 8.99 -19.69 2.65
C TYR A 141 10.24 -19.92 3.51
N SER A 142 11.37 -19.26 3.22
CA SER A 142 12.57 -19.44 4.02
C SER A 142 12.45 -18.82 5.41
N ARG A 143 13.04 -19.50 6.40
CA ARG A 143 13.27 -18.94 7.75
C ARG A 143 13.95 -17.56 7.68
N LYS A 144 14.90 -17.38 6.76
CA LYS A 144 15.62 -16.11 6.56
C LYS A 144 14.68 -14.99 6.12
N ALA A 145 13.78 -15.24 5.16
CA ALA A 145 12.81 -14.25 4.71
C ALA A 145 11.85 -13.84 5.84
N VAL A 146 11.34 -14.81 6.61
CA VAL A 146 10.44 -14.53 7.74
C VAL A 146 11.14 -13.72 8.83
N LEU A 147 12.38 -14.06 9.19
CA LEU A 147 13.14 -13.30 10.19
C LEU A 147 13.44 -11.88 9.71
N LYS A 148 13.77 -11.69 8.43
CA LYS A 148 13.96 -10.33 7.87
C LYS A 148 12.67 -9.53 7.89
N LYS A 149 11.53 -10.20 7.63
CA LYS A 149 10.21 -9.58 7.72
C LYS A 149 9.85 -9.15 9.14
N GLN A 150 10.16 -10.00 10.12
CA GLN A 150 10.06 -9.64 11.53
C GLN A 150 10.96 -8.46 11.91
N GLU A 151 12.20 -8.42 11.40
CA GLU A 151 13.13 -7.30 11.61
C GLU A 151 12.55 -5.99 11.05
N ILE A 152 11.97 -6.02 9.85
CA ILE A 152 11.32 -4.85 9.23
C ILE A 152 10.14 -4.37 10.07
N LEU A 153 9.25 -5.28 10.52
CA LEU A 153 8.08 -4.95 11.34
C LEU A 153 8.47 -4.35 12.70
N LEU A 154 9.51 -4.87 13.35
CA LEU A 154 9.93 -4.40 14.68
C LEU A 154 10.88 -3.20 14.63
N GLY A 155 11.59 -3.03 13.52
CA GLY A 155 12.50 -1.92 13.22
C GLY A 155 11.78 -0.75 12.56
N ASP A 156 12.37 -0.22 11.48
CA ASP A 156 11.96 1.06 10.88
C ASP A 156 11.07 0.93 9.63
N GLY A 157 10.70 -0.31 9.26
CA GLY A 157 9.77 -0.57 8.16
C GLY A 157 10.37 -0.32 6.78
N PHE A 158 9.50 -0.05 5.79
CA PHE A 158 9.87 0.36 4.43
C PHE A 158 10.09 1.87 4.26
N GLY A 159 10.14 2.62 5.36
CA GLY A 159 10.24 4.08 5.33
C GLY A 159 11.66 4.63 5.56
N CYS A 160 12.70 3.80 5.49
CA CYS A 160 14.07 4.17 5.86
C CYS A 160 14.83 4.80 4.69
N ASN A 161 15.63 5.83 5.00
CA ASN A 161 16.44 6.58 4.04
C ASN A 161 17.24 5.62 3.14
N ASN A 162 17.02 5.72 1.82
CA ASN A 162 17.67 4.98 0.71
C ASN A 162 16.88 3.80 0.10
N LEU A 163 15.63 3.57 0.50
CA LEU A 163 14.75 2.79 -0.36
C LEU A 163 14.44 3.65 -1.58
N ASN A 164 14.95 3.28 -2.76
CA ASN A 164 14.66 3.93 -4.04
C ASN A 164 13.17 3.73 -4.40
N VAL A 165 12.27 4.30 -3.62
CA VAL A 165 10.83 4.28 -3.87
C VAL A 165 10.59 4.94 -5.22
N CYS A 166 9.73 4.32 -6.02
CA CYS A 166 9.51 4.80 -7.37
C CYS A 166 9.00 6.24 -7.38
N VAL A 167 9.60 7.07 -8.24
CA VAL A 167 9.17 8.44 -8.52
C VAL A 167 7.71 8.48 -9.00
N PHE A 168 7.24 7.44 -9.69
CA PHE A 168 5.84 7.29 -10.11
C PHE A 168 4.87 7.37 -8.92
N LEU A 169 5.25 6.75 -7.80
CA LEU A 169 4.52 6.85 -6.54
C LEU A 169 5.02 8.02 -5.69
N CYS A 170 5.48 9.12 -6.29
CA CYS A 170 5.89 10.34 -5.58
C CYS A 170 7.07 10.17 -4.60
N GLY A 171 7.94 9.16 -4.81
CA GLY A 171 9.22 9.01 -4.13
C GLY A 171 9.16 9.24 -2.61
N ARG A 172 9.83 10.30 -2.12
CA ARG A 172 9.92 10.65 -0.69
C ARG A 172 8.56 10.84 0.00
N THR A 173 7.53 11.26 -0.73
CA THR A 173 6.18 11.39 -0.17
C THR A 173 5.64 10.00 0.20
N THR A 174 5.83 9.01 -0.67
CA THR A 174 5.44 7.62 -0.37
C THR A 174 6.32 6.99 0.70
N GLU A 175 7.61 7.31 0.77
CA GLU A 175 8.45 6.86 1.90
C GLU A 175 7.89 7.32 3.25
N ARG A 176 7.49 8.60 3.35
CA ARG A 176 6.88 9.15 4.57
C ARG A 176 5.55 8.47 4.87
N PHE A 177 4.72 8.26 3.85
CA PHE A 177 3.45 7.54 3.99
C PHE A 177 3.65 6.10 4.50
N LEU A 178 4.56 5.32 3.89
CA LEU A 178 4.92 3.98 4.35
C LEU A 178 5.44 3.97 5.79
N ARG A 179 6.21 4.99 6.19
CA ARG A 179 6.70 5.15 7.57
C ARG A 179 5.57 5.36 8.58
N LYS A 180 4.53 6.11 8.20
CA LYS A 180 3.38 6.35 9.07
C LYS A 180 2.51 5.09 9.23
N LEU A 181 2.20 4.39 8.12
CA LEU A 181 1.49 3.10 8.18
C LEU A 181 2.24 2.09 9.05
N HIS A 182 3.56 2.02 8.87
CA HIS A 182 4.44 1.19 9.70
C HIS A 182 4.37 1.58 11.18
N GLY A 183 4.38 2.87 11.50
CA GLY A 183 4.27 3.37 12.86
C GLY A 183 3.02 2.86 13.58
N ILE A 184 1.88 2.87 12.89
CA ILE A 184 0.60 2.35 13.39
C ILE A 184 0.72 0.84 13.65
N LEU A 185 1.16 0.06 12.66
CA LEU A 185 1.30 -1.39 12.80
C LEU A 185 2.25 -1.77 13.91
N ARG A 186 3.42 -1.14 13.97
CA ARG A 186 4.45 -1.40 14.98
C ARG A 186 3.95 -1.10 16.38
N ALA A 187 3.22 0.00 16.57
CA ALA A 187 2.62 0.34 17.86
C ALA A 187 1.62 -0.75 18.31
N ARG A 188 0.68 -1.12 17.44
CA ARG A 188 -0.34 -2.15 17.73
C ARG A 188 0.27 -3.54 17.94
N TYR A 189 1.30 -3.87 17.18
CA TYR A 189 2.00 -5.14 17.32
C TYR A 189 2.74 -5.22 18.66
N ARG A 190 3.38 -4.13 19.09
CA ARG A 190 4.02 -4.05 20.41
C ARG A 190 3.02 -4.14 21.55
N GLU A 191 1.88 -3.47 21.45
CA GLU A 191 0.77 -3.63 22.40
C GLU A 191 0.35 -5.09 22.49
N LYS A 192 0.08 -5.73 21.34
CA LYS A 192 -0.30 -7.14 21.24
C LYS A 192 0.73 -8.09 21.89
N LEU A 193 2.02 -7.83 21.72
CA LEU A 193 3.09 -8.59 22.39
C LEU A 193 3.16 -8.30 23.90
N TYR A 194 3.04 -7.04 24.31
CA TYR A 194 3.12 -6.63 25.72
C TYR A 194 1.97 -7.20 26.55
N PHE A 195 0.77 -7.30 25.96
CA PHE A 195 -0.37 -7.94 26.63
C PHE A 195 -0.08 -9.37 27.08
N GLY A 196 0.76 -10.11 26.35
CA GLY A 196 1.18 -11.47 26.71
C GLY A 196 0.06 -12.52 26.71
N ARG A 197 -1.17 -12.13 26.37
CA ARG A 197 -2.36 -12.98 26.26
C ARG A 197 -3.21 -12.58 25.05
N ALA A 198 -4.16 -13.43 24.70
CA ALA A 198 -5.22 -13.04 23.78
C ALA A 198 -6.03 -11.87 24.38
N MET A 199 -6.27 -10.84 23.56
CA MET A 199 -7.19 -9.76 23.92
C MET A 199 -8.63 -10.29 23.98
N THR A 200 -9.46 -9.71 24.83
CA THR A 200 -10.91 -9.95 24.78
C THR A 200 -11.49 -9.32 23.51
N TRP A 201 -12.70 -9.73 23.13
CA TRP A 201 -13.39 -9.13 21.98
C TRP A 201 -13.57 -7.60 22.14
N GLU A 202 -13.88 -7.13 23.34
CA GLU A 202 -14.06 -5.69 23.60
C GLU A 202 -12.75 -4.91 23.45
N GLU A 203 -11.65 -5.43 24.00
CA GLU A 203 -10.31 -4.87 23.85
C GLU A 203 -9.90 -4.81 22.38
N MET A 204 -10.11 -5.92 21.66
CA MET A 204 -9.76 -6.07 20.25
C MET A 204 -10.62 -5.18 19.35
N SER A 205 -11.92 -5.04 19.66
CA SER A 205 -12.84 -4.16 18.92
C SER A 205 -12.39 -2.69 19.02
N LYS A 206 -12.11 -2.21 20.24
CA LYS A 206 -11.59 -0.85 20.46
C LYS A 206 -10.24 -0.63 19.77
N ALA A 207 -9.30 -1.57 19.92
CA ALA A 207 -7.99 -1.48 19.28
C ALA A 207 -8.10 -1.48 17.74
N SER A 208 -8.99 -2.29 17.19
CA SER A 208 -9.23 -2.36 15.75
C SER A 208 -9.81 -1.05 15.21
N GLU A 209 -10.77 -0.45 15.89
CA GLU A 209 -11.38 0.81 15.47
C GLU A 209 -10.36 1.92 15.31
N VAL A 210 -9.46 2.07 16.30
CA VAL A 210 -8.39 3.06 16.23
C VAL A 210 -7.41 2.74 15.10
N ALA A 211 -6.95 1.48 15.02
CA ALA A 211 -5.97 1.07 14.01
C ALA A 211 -6.48 1.27 12.58
N TYR A 212 -7.70 0.82 12.27
CA TYR A 212 -8.32 1.05 10.96
C TYR A 212 -8.50 2.54 10.68
N GLY A 213 -8.98 3.32 11.66
CA GLY A 213 -9.18 4.76 11.51
C GLY A 213 -7.90 5.50 11.16
N GLU A 214 -6.81 5.23 11.88
CA GLU A 214 -5.49 5.80 11.62
C GLU A 214 -4.95 5.37 10.24
N PHE A 215 -5.11 4.09 9.88
CA PHE A 215 -4.62 3.57 8.61
C PHE A 215 -5.36 4.18 7.40
N LEU A 216 -6.69 4.24 7.47
CA LEU A 216 -7.54 4.85 6.45
C LEU A 216 -7.28 6.36 6.33
N TRP A 217 -7.09 7.05 7.46
CA TRP A 217 -6.75 8.47 7.47
C TRP A 217 -5.45 8.77 6.71
N GLU A 218 -4.42 7.96 6.91
CA GLU A 218 -3.14 8.15 6.23
C GLU A 218 -3.23 7.84 4.73
N ILE A 219 -4.01 6.83 4.32
CA ILE A 219 -4.29 6.57 2.90
C ILE A 219 -5.04 7.75 2.27
N GLN A 220 -6.09 8.24 2.91
CA GLN A 220 -6.89 9.36 2.42
C GLN A 220 -6.07 10.65 2.31
N SER A 221 -5.18 10.90 3.28
CA SER A 221 -4.24 12.02 3.26
C SER A 221 -3.29 11.92 2.06
N MET A 222 -2.76 10.72 1.78
CA MET A 222 -1.89 10.49 0.63
C MET A 222 -2.63 10.68 -0.70
N ILE A 223 -3.88 10.23 -0.82
CA ILE A 223 -4.73 10.47 -1.99
C ILE A 223 -4.89 11.98 -2.23
N GLY A 224 -5.16 12.77 -1.18
CA GLY A 224 -5.27 14.23 -1.29
C GLY A 224 -4.00 14.89 -1.82
N ILE A 225 -2.83 14.46 -1.35
CA ILE A 225 -1.54 14.96 -1.87
C ILE A 225 -1.38 14.64 -3.35
N LEU A 226 -1.72 13.42 -3.77
CA LEU A 226 -1.63 13.00 -5.18
C LEU A 226 -2.59 13.80 -6.08
N ASP A 227 -3.80 14.07 -5.60
CA ASP A 227 -4.79 14.89 -6.32
C ASP A 227 -4.30 16.35 -6.48
N ASP A 228 -3.71 16.93 -5.43
CA ASP A 228 -3.10 18.26 -5.50
C ASP A 228 -1.95 18.33 -6.49
N MET A 229 -1.10 17.31 -6.51
CA MET A 229 0.00 17.20 -7.46
C MET A 229 -0.51 17.09 -8.90
N GLU A 230 -1.52 16.27 -9.15
CA GLU A 230 -2.12 16.10 -10.47
C GLU A 230 -2.81 17.38 -10.96
N ARG A 231 -3.55 18.08 -10.09
CA ARG A 231 -4.11 19.41 -10.39
C ARG A 231 -3.03 20.40 -10.78
N SER A 232 -1.94 20.44 -10.00
CA SER A 232 -0.82 21.34 -10.26
C SER A 232 -0.17 21.03 -11.62
N LYS A 233 -0.03 19.76 -12.00
CA LYS A 233 0.54 19.36 -13.30
C LYS A 233 -0.33 19.83 -14.46
N ARG A 234 -1.65 19.68 -14.35
CA ARG A 234 -2.59 20.17 -15.38
C ARG A 234 -2.54 21.68 -15.53
N SER A 235 -2.52 22.42 -14.42
CA SER A 235 -2.35 23.87 -14.43
C SER A 235 -1.05 24.27 -15.13
N HIS A 236 0.06 23.55 -14.85
CA HIS A 236 1.33 23.79 -15.51
C HIS A 236 1.27 23.52 -17.02
N ALA A 237 0.70 22.39 -17.44
CA ALA A 237 0.55 22.04 -18.85
C ALA A 237 -0.27 23.11 -19.61
N MET A 238 -1.31 23.67 -18.99
CA MET A 238 -2.04 24.79 -19.58
C MET A 238 -1.18 26.06 -19.68
N ILE A 239 -0.39 26.41 -18.66
CA ILE A 239 0.48 27.59 -18.73
C ILE A 239 1.52 27.44 -19.86
N VAL A 240 2.16 26.27 -19.94
CA VAL A 240 3.14 25.95 -21.00
C VAL A 240 2.49 26.03 -22.38
N SER A 241 1.28 25.47 -22.56
CA SER A 241 0.58 25.51 -23.85
C SER A 241 0.18 26.93 -24.28
N HIS A 242 0.18 27.89 -23.36
CA HIS A 242 -0.05 29.31 -23.61
C HIS A 242 1.24 30.14 -23.44
N GLY A 243 2.41 29.48 -23.52
CA GLY A 243 3.76 29.94 -23.14
C GLY A 243 4.30 31.22 -23.75
N GLY A 244 3.50 31.95 -24.55
CA GLY A 244 3.79 33.34 -24.92
C GLY A 244 3.48 34.36 -23.82
N LEU A 245 2.79 34.00 -22.73
CA LEU A 245 2.22 35.00 -21.81
C LEU A 245 2.95 35.19 -20.46
N PHE A 246 3.68 34.20 -19.92
CA PHE A 246 4.27 34.31 -18.56
C PHE A 246 5.60 33.53 -18.37
N PRO A 247 6.74 34.06 -18.85
CA PRO A 247 8.04 33.37 -18.82
C PRO A 247 8.65 33.17 -17.43
N ASP A 248 8.43 34.09 -16.50
CA ASP A 248 9.02 34.03 -15.15
C ASP A 248 8.29 33.04 -14.23
N ASP A 249 6.97 32.91 -14.39
CA ASP A 249 6.15 31.93 -13.66
C ASP A 249 6.55 30.50 -14.03
N LEU A 250 6.92 30.28 -15.30
CA LEU A 250 7.43 29.00 -15.80
C LEU A 250 8.73 28.58 -15.10
N LYS A 251 9.67 29.51 -14.87
CA LYS A 251 10.94 29.22 -14.17
C LYS A 251 10.72 28.87 -12.70
N ILE A 252 9.85 29.61 -12.01
CA ILE A 252 9.52 29.35 -10.60
C ILE A 252 8.84 27.98 -10.46
N LEU A 253 7.91 27.65 -11.35
CA LEU A 253 7.25 26.34 -11.35
C LEU A 253 8.22 25.19 -11.65
N LYS A 254 9.05 25.31 -12.69
CA LYS A 254 10.02 24.25 -13.08
C LYS A 254 10.92 23.88 -11.89
N LYS A 255 11.46 24.89 -11.20
CA LYS A 255 12.26 24.72 -9.99
C LYS A 255 11.50 23.99 -8.87
N ARG A 256 10.22 24.32 -8.66
CA ARG A 256 9.40 23.65 -7.63
C ARG A 256 9.19 22.16 -7.95
N TYR A 257 8.94 21.82 -9.21
CA TYR A 257 8.78 20.42 -9.61
C TYR A 257 10.07 19.62 -9.59
N GLU A 258 11.20 20.22 -9.96
CA GLU A 258 12.52 19.61 -9.81
C GLU A 258 12.82 19.26 -8.35
N THR A 259 12.46 20.14 -7.40
CA THR A 259 12.60 19.82 -5.96
C THR A 259 11.71 18.67 -5.48
N MET A 260 10.64 18.36 -6.22
CA MET A 260 9.79 17.19 -5.97
C MET A 260 10.27 15.92 -6.67
N GLY A 261 11.42 15.97 -7.37
CA GLY A 261 12.02 14.83 -8.07
C GLY A 261 11.50 14.62 -9.49
N TYR A 262 10.77 15.58 -10.06
CA TYR A 262 10.38 15.53 -11.47
C TYR A 262 11.50 16.04 -12.37
N LYS A 263 11.75 15.33 -13.46
CA LYS A 263 12.55 15.81 -14.57
C LYS A 263 11.59 16.21 -15.70
N PHE A 264 11.78 17.40 -16.24
CA PHE A 264 11.13 17.79 -17.49
C PHE A 264 12.08 17.39 -18.60
N ASP A 265 11.60 16.59 -19.54
CA ASP A 265 12.32 16.38 -20.79
C ASP A 265 12.32 17.74 -21.50
N GLU A 266 13.51 18.25 -21.83
CA GLU A 266 13.61 19.43 -22.70
C GLU A 266 13.02 19.00 -24.05
N GLU A 267 11.89 19.60 -24.44
CA GLU A 267 11.39 19.41 -25.79
C GLU A 267 12.49 19.85 -26.77
N PRO A 268 12.81 19.05 -27.80
CA PRO A 268 13.78 19.45 -28.80
C PRO A 268 13.32 20.77 -29.42
N ASP A 269 14.20 21.78 -29.38
CA ASP A 269 13.99 23.07 -30.02
C ASP A 269 13.55 22.84 -31.48
N TRP A 270 12.30 23.19 -31.80
CA TRP A 270 11.73 23.17 -33.14
C TRP A 270 11.69 24.58 -33.74
#